data_AF-A0A7X0H6U8-F1
#
_entry.id   AF-A0A7X0H6U8-F1
#
_cell.length_a   1.000
_cell.length_b   1.000
_cell.length_c   1.000
_cell.angle_alpha   90.00
_cell.angle_beta   90.00
_cell.angle_gamma   90.00
#
_symmetry.space_group_name_H-M   'P 1'
#
loop_
_entity.id
_entity.type
_entity.pdbx_description
1 polymer ?
#
loop_
_entity_poly.entity_id
_entity_poly.type
_entity_poly.pdbx_seq_one_letter_code
_entity_poly.pdbx_strand_id
1 'polypeptide(L)'
;MPRAKQLTRFEWNTSGKDRVEAFREIGSPDITVHVYDVQGKITVEHSAPASCRESVLRLARSVQPHIDGCPGSNSMVHGVFCFLEYFLD
;
A
#
# COMPACT_ATOMS: atom_id res chain seq x y z
N MET A 1 18.48 -8.33 8.57
CA MET A 1 17.21 -7.70 8.15
C MET A 1 17.27 -7.58 6.63
N PRO A 2 16.47 -8.33 5.85
CA PRO A 2 16.36 -8.06 4.43
C PRO A 2 15.98 -6.58 4.27
N ARG A 3 16.76 -5.84 3.49
CA ARG A 3 16.51 -4.42 3.23
C ARG A 3 15.28 -4.35 2.33
N ALA A 4 14.14 -3.92 2.85
CA ALA A 4 12.99 -3.61 2.01
C ALA A 4 13.20 -2.25 1.33
N LYS A 5 12.93 -2.17 0.02
CA LYS A 5 12.89 -0.91 -0.72
C LYS A 5 11.48 -0.35 -0.59
N GLN A 6 11.32 0.74 0.15
CA GLN A 6 10.07 1.49 0.16
C GLN A 6 9.80 2.03 -1.24
N LEU A 7 8.64 1.70 -1.78
CA LEU A 7 8.19 2.10 -3.10
C LEU A 7 7.38 3.40 -2.98
N THR A 8 6.40 3.41 -2.08
CA THR A 8 5.60 4.61 -1.78
C THR A 8 5.10 4.61 -0.35
N ARG A 9 4.68 5.78 0.12
CA ARG A 9 4.03 6.01 1.41
C ARG A 9 3.01 7.13 1.26
N PHE A 10 1.80 6.88 1.75
CA PHE A 10 0.74 7.86 1.83
C PHE A 10 0.24 7.95 3.26
N GLU A 11 0.16 9.16 3.83
CA GLU A 11 -0.26 9.40 5.21
C GLU A 11 -1.42 10.39 5.20
N TRP A 12 -2.41 10.21 6.07
CA TRP A 12 -3.63 11.03 6.02
C TRP A 12 -4.11 11.62 7.33
N ASN A 13 -3.64 11.10 8.46
CA ASN A 13 -3.90 11.77 9.71
C ASN A 13 -2.80 12.80 10.00
N THR A 14 -3.14 13.79 10.83
CA THR A 14 -2.20 14.83 11.28
C THR A 14 -1.03 14.29 12.11
N SER A 15 -1.11 13.03 12.54
CA SER A 15 -0.06 12.36 13.32
C SER A 15 0.91 11.54 12.47
N GLY A 16 0.70 11.39 11.16
CA GLY A 16 1.47 10.49 10.29
C GLY A 16 1.39 8.99 10.66
N LYS A 17 0.35 8.62 11.42
CA LYS A 17 0.18 7.24 11.92
C LYS A 17 -0.75 6.41 11.06
N ASP A 18 -1.85 6.99 10.61
CA ASP A 18 -2.67 6.35 9.58
C ASP A 18 -1.97 6.54 8.24
N ARG A 19 -1.46 5.43 7.70
CA ARG A 19 -0.69 5.45 6.47
C ARG A 19 -0.77 4.14 5.72
N VAL A 20 -0.53 4.21 4.42
CA VAL A 20 -0.34 3.04 3.56
C VAL A 20 1.10 3.09 3.06
N GLU A 21 1.85 2.03 3.28
CA GLU A 21 3.23 1.89 2.79
C GLU A 21 3.29 0.69 1.85
N ALA A 22 3.73 0.93 0.61
CA ALA A 22 4.07 -0.15 -0.31
C ALA A 22 5.59 -0.30 -0.37
N PHE A 23 6.08 -1.51 -0.27
CA PHE A 23 7.50 -1.82 -0.36
C PHE A 23 7.72 -3.12 -1.11
N ARG A 24 8.96 -3.31 -1.57
CA ARG A 24 9.43 -4.55 -2.17
C ARG A 24 10.64 -5.01 -1.40
N GLU A 25 10.59 -6.22 -0.85
CA GLU A 25 11.77 -6.83 -0.24
C GLU A 25 12.85 -7.07 -1.29
N ILE A 26 14.10 -6.70 -0.99
CA ILE A 26 15.21 -6.98 -1.89
C ILE A 26 15.37 -8.50 -2.02
N GLY A 27 15.28 -8.99 -3.25
CA GLY A 27 15.28 -10.42 -3.56
C GLY A 27 13.88 -11.04 -3.66
N SER A 28 12.81 -10.30 -3.31
CA SER A 28 11.44 -10.74 -3.52
C SER A 28 10.88 -10.21 -4.86
N PRO A 29 10.19 -11.05 -5.65
CA PRO A 29 9.41 -10.60 -6.79
C PRO A 29 8.12 -9.89 -6.37
N ASP A 30 7.77 -9.90 -5.09
CA ASP A 30 6.47 -9.43 -4.60
C ASP A 30 6.52 -7.97 -4.11
N ILE A 31 5.40 -7.28 -4.28
CA ILE A 31 5.09 -6.00 -3.63
C ILE A 31 4.24 -6.32 -2.42
N THR A 32 4.62 -5.78 -1.27
CA THR A 32 3.86 -5.84 -0.03
C THR A 32 3.30 -4.46 0.28
N VAL A 33 2.03 -4.39 0.67
CA VAL A 33 1.35 -3.19 1.13
C VAL A 33 0.94 -3.39 2.58
N HIS A 34 1.33 -2.44 3.42
CA HIS A 34 0.89 -2.33 4.80
C HIS A 34 -0.06 -1.15 4.94
N VAL A 35 -1.18 -1.37 5.62
CA VAL A 35 -2.06 -0.30 6.11
C VAL A 35 -1.85 -0.19 7.61
N TYR A 36 -1.56 1.02 8.06
CA TYR A 36 -1.34 1.37 9.45
C TYR A 36 -2.53 2.16 9.99
N ASP A 37 -2.91 1.93 11.24
CA ASP A 37 -3.92 2.71 11.95
C ASP A 37 -3.35 3.95 12.65
N VAL A 38 -4.24 4.73 13.29
CA VAL A 38 -3.92 5.88 14.16
C VAL A 38 -2.88 5.57 15.25
N GLN A 39 -2.68 4.30 15.64
CA GLN A 39 -1.70 3.90 16.64
C GLN A 39 -0.34 3.55 16.01
N GLY A 40 -0.26 3.52 14.68
CA GLY A 40 0.90 3.10 13.90
C GLY A 40 1.05 1.59 13.83
N LYS A 41 -0.03 0.83 14.08
CA LYS A 41 -0.05 -0.62 14.00
C LYS A 41 -0.54 -1.05 12.62
N ILE A 42 0.09 -2.09 12.06
CA ILE A 42 -0.39 -2.72 10.83
C ILE A 42 -1.74 -3.37 11.11
N THR A 43 -2.77 -2.91 10.42
CA THR A 43 -4.12 -3.50 10.45
C THR A 43 -4.32 -4.43 9.27
N VAL A 44 -3.59 -4.20 8.17
CA VAL A 44 -3.67 -4.98 6.95
C VAL A 44 -2.28 -5.14 6.36
N GLU A 45 -1.96 -6.37 5.99
CA GLU A 45 -0.77 -6.72 5.22
C GLU A 45 -1.23 -7.58 4.05
N HIS A 46 -0.87 -7.17 2.84
CA HIS A 46 -1.11 -7.96 1.64
C HIS A 46 0.12 -7.92 0.74
N SER A 47 0.45 -9.06 0.15
CA SER A 47 1.52 -9.18 -0.82
C SER A 47 1.01 -9.76 -2.13
N ALA A 48 1.59 -9.30 -3.23
CA ALA A 48 1.27 -9.80 -4.56
C ALA A 48 2.51 -9.78 -5.46
N PRO A 49 2.65 -10.74 -6.39
CA PRO A 49 3.73 -10.74 -7.36
C PRO A 49 3.67 -9.49 -8.24
N ALA A 50 4.75 -8.71 -8.25
CA ALA A 50 4.87 -7.49 -9.04
C ALA A 50 4.84 -7.76 -10.56
N SER A 51 5.16 -8.99 -10.95
CA SER A 51 5.15 -9.45 -12.35
C SER A 51 3.75 -9.71 -12.90
N CYS A 52 2.70 -9.67 -12.05
CA CYS A 52 1.34 -9.97 -12.46
C CYS A 52 0.42 -8.77 -12.23
N ARG A 53 0.00 -8.13 -13.33
CA ARG A 53 -0.93 -6.99 -13.32
C ARG A 53 -2.22 -7.26 -12.57
N GLU A 54 -2.84 -8.41 -12.81
CA GLU A 54 -4.06 -8.78 -12.08
C GLU A 54 -3.83 -8.91 -10.58
N SER A 55 -2.69 -9.47 -10.15
CA SER A 55 -2.38 -9.62 -8.74
C SER A 55 -2.17 -8.27 -8.05
N VAL A 56 -1.49 -7.33 -8.72
CA VAL A 56 -1.31 -5.96 -8.22
C VAL A 56 -2.62 -5.18 -8.16
N LEU A 57 -3.50 -5.34 -9.17
CA LEU A 57 -4.83 -4.72 -9.14
C LEU A 57 -5.73 -5.32 -8.05
N ARG A 58 -5.66 -6.63 -7.81
CA ARG A 58 -6.38 -7.29 -6.70
C ARG A 58 -5.86 -6.82 -5.35
N LEU A 59 -4.54 -6.63 -5.22
CA LEU A 59 -3.91 -6.05 -4.04
C LEU A 59 -4.42 -4.63 -3.77
N ALA A 60 -4.48 -3.78 -4.79
CA ALA A 60 -5.02 -2.42 -4.66
C ALA A 60 -6.49 -2.44 -4.18
N ARG A 61 -7.31 -3.32 -4.76
CA ARG A 61 -8.72 -3.50 -4.39
C ARG A 61 -8.90 -4.07 -2.98
N SER A 62 -8.03 -4.96 -2.52
CA SER A 62 -8.15 -5.52 -1.16
C SER A 62 -7.83 -4.47 -0.10
N VAL A 63 -6.97 -3.51 -0.43
CA VAL A 63 -6.59 -2.40 0.47
C VAL A 63 -7.65 -1.27 0.47
N GLN A 64 -8.34 -1.04 -0.64
CA GLN A 64 -9.36 0.01 -0.78
C GLN A 64 -10.36 0.13 0.38
N PRO A 65 -11.08 -0.93 0.82
CA PRO A 65 -12.09 -0.80 1.88
C PRO A 65 -11.51 -0.36 3.23
N HIS A 66 -10.22 -0.61 3.46
CA HIS A 66 -9.53 -0.20 4.68
C HIS A 66 -9.15 1.29 4.68
N ILE A 67 -9.15 1.91 3.50
CA ILE A 67 -8.86 3.33 3.33
C ILE A 67 -10.18 4.13 3.17
N ASP A 68 -11.18 3.61 2.43
CA ASP A 68 -12.48 4.25 2.15
C ASP A 68 -13.26 4.65 3.43
N GLY A 69 -13.02 3.98 4.57
CA GLY A 69 -13.65 4.30 5.86
C GLY A 69 -13.01 5.45 6.64
N CYS A 70 -11.88 6.01 6.20
CA CYS A 70 -11.14 7.03 6.94
C CYS A 70 -11.46 8.45 6.46
N PRO A 71 -11.81 9.41 7.33
CA PRO A 71 -12.05 10.80 6.89
C PRO A 71 -10.80 11.40 6.22
N GLY A 72 -10.93 11.83 4.96
CA GLY A 72 -9.84 12.40 4.13
C GLY A 72 -9.26 11.45 3.06
N SER A 73 -9.80 10.24 2.91
CA SER A 73 -9.27 9.10 2.14
C SER A 73 -9.48 9.11 0.62
N ASN A 74 -10.50 9.79 0.10
CA ASN A 74 -10.94 9.62 -1.30
C ASN A 74 -9.86 9.96 -2.35
N SER A 75 -8.91 10.85 -2.04
CA SER A 75 -7.80 11.20 -2.95
C SER A 75 -6.59 10.25 -2.84
N MET A 76 -6.45 9.48 -1.76
CA MET A 76 -5.28 8.64 -1.51
C MET A 76 -5.44 7.20 -1.96
N VAL A 77 -6.67 6.66 -1.95
CA VAL A 77 -6.97 5.42 -2.67
C VAL A 77 -6.52 5.57 -4.12
N HIS A 78 -6.88 6.68 -4.76
CA HIS A 78 -6.46 6.99 -6.11
C HIS A 78 -4.92 7.10 -6.24
N GLY A 79 -4.22 7.71 -5.28
CA GLY A 79 -2.75 7.79 -5.27
C GLY A 79 -2.05 6.43 -5.16
N VAL A 80 -2.53 5.55 -4.27
CA VAL A 80 -2.03 4.18 -4.13
C VAL A 80 -2.33 3.37 -5.39
N PHE A 81 -3.52 3.52 -5.96
CA PHE A 81 -3.91 2.87 -7.22
C PHE A 81 -3.04 3.33 -8.39
N CYS A 82 -2.90 4.65 -8.61
CA CYS A 82 -2.05 5.20 -9.68
C CYS A 82 -0.59 4.76 -9.51
N PHE A 83 -0.10 4.67 -8.27
CA PHE A 83 1.25 4.19 -8.00
C PHE A 83 1.40 2.70 -8.32
N LEU A 84 0.47 1.85 -7.88
CA LEU A 84 0.51 0.43 -8.18
C LEU A 84 0.35 0.17 -9.68
N GLU A 85 -0.44 0.98 -10.39
CA GLU A 85 -0.53 0.97 -11.85
C GLU A 85 0.77 1.42 -12.53
N TYR A 86 1.52 2.37 -11.96
CA TYR A 86 2.83 2.79 -12.49
C TYR A 86 3.87 1.66 -12.50
N PHE A 87 3.76 0.68 -11.59
CA PHE A 87 4.65 -0.49 -11.58
C PHE A 87 4.24 -1.60 -12.57
N LEU A 88 3.16 -1.37 -13.33
CA LEU A 88 2.63 -2.30 -14.32
C LEU A 88 2.95 -1.91 -15.78
N ASP A 89 3.66 -0.80 -15.98
CA ASP A 89 4.17 -0.32 -17.28
C ASP A 89 5.68 -0.59 -17.42
#